data_AF-A0A060BIH0-F1
#
_entry.id   AF-A0A060BIH0-F1
#
_cell.length_a   1.000
_cell.length_b   1.000
_cell.length_c   1.000
_cell.angle_alpha   90.00
_cell.angle_beta   90.00
_cell.angle_gamma   90.00
#
_symmetry.space_group_name_H-M   'P 1'
#
loop_
_entity.id
_entity.type
_entity.pdbx_description
1 polymer ?
#
loop_
_entity_poly.entity_id
_entity_poly.type
_entity_poly.pdbx_seq_one_letter_code
_entity_poly.pdbx_strand_id
1 'polypeptide(L)'
;AYELPSLSGQESDNIVLLLMSIPHPSKAIIASIEGAVEWFKTSKIEGIKKESFTNDEGKPDYRMVSCTDCPPLWGRFYTLEDNRPFFSDRDGVKKYNISDIGYERRNGYSWYNNDGTKVLKQYKKWKMALSK
;
A
#
# COMPACT_ATOMS: atom_id res chain seq x y z
N ALA A 1 -16.52 -9.67 7.71
CA ALA A 1 -15.05 -9.85 7.71
C ALA A 1 -14.44 -8.77 6.81
N TYR A 2 -13.22 -8.27 7.10
CA TYR A 2 -12.71 -7.01 6.50
C TYR A 2 -11.45 -7.19 5.61
N GLU A 3 -11.06 -8.43 5.33
CA GLU A 3 -9.94 -8.78 4.44
C GLU A 3 -10.53 -9.53 3.24
N LEU A 4 -10.64 -8.85 2.11
CA LEU A 4 -11.27 -9.38 0.89
C LEU A 4 -10.20 -9.76 -0.15
N PRO A 5 -10.51 -10.64 -1.12
CA PRO A 5 -9.60 -10.93 -2.24
C PRO A 5 -9.13 -9.64 -2.93
N SER A 6 -7.81 -9.47 -3.02
CA SER A 6 -7.18 -8.20 -3.40
C SER A 6 -5.71 -8.36 -3.74
N LEU A 7 -5.14 -7.38 -4.44
CA LEU A 7 -3.70 -7.17 -4.46
C LEU A 7 -3.30 -6.47 -3.14
N SER A 8 -2.37 -7.06 -2.41
CA SER A 8 -1.97 -6.55 -1.10
C SER A 8 -0.78 -5.60 -1.21
N GLY A 9 -1.03 -4.31 -0.97
CA GLY A 9 0.05 -3.30 -0.92
C GLY A 9 0.92 -3.39 0.33
N GLN A 10 0.48 -4.12 1.37
CA GLN A 10 1.23 -4.27 2.61
C GLN A 10 2.02 -5.58 2.70
N GLU A 11 1.59 -6.66 2.04
CA GLU A 11 2.30 -7.95 2.14
C GLU A 11 3.22 -8.18 0.94
N SER A 12 2.94 -7.56 -0.21
CA SER A 12 3.73 -7.75 -1.43
C SER A 12 5.13 -7.12 -1.35
N ASP A 13 5.34 -6.13 -0.49
CA ASP A 13 6.63 -5.46 -0.32
C ASP A 13 7.72 -6.44 0.13
N ASN A 14 7.45 -7.23 1.15
CA ASN A 14 8.37 -8.19 1.74
C ASN A 14 8.66 -9.35 0.78
N ILE A 15 7.66 -9.78 0.00
CA ILE A 15 7.86 -10.77 -1.06
C ILE A 15 8.83 -10.23 -2.12
N VAL A 16 8.62 -9.00 -2.59
CA VAL A 16 9.49 -8.38 -3.60
C VAL A 16 10.90 -8.18 -3.06
N LEU A 17 11.04 -7.74 -1.81
CA LEU A 17 12.35 -7.60 -1.15
C LEU A 17 13.07 -8.95 -0.98
N LEU A 18 12.33 -10.01 -0.64
CA LEU A 18 12.84 -11.37 -0.59
C LEU A 18 13.35 -11.81 -1.97
N LEU A 19 12.56 -11.62 -3.03
CA LEU A 19 12.99 -11.97 -4.39
C LEU A 19 14.26 -11.20 -4.81
N MET A 20 14.39 -9.92 -4.45
CA MET A 20 15.60 -9.13 -4.70
C MET A 20 16.83 -9.63 -3.92
N SER A 21 16.66 -10.38 -2.83
CA SER A 21 17.78 -10.93 -2.05
C SER A 21 18.41 -12.19 -2.66
N ILE A 22 17.76 -12.80 -3.66
CA ILE A 22 18.23 -14.03 -4.30
C ILE A 22 19.49 -13.73 -5.13
N PRO A 23 20.63 -14.40 -4.88
CA PRO A 23 21.82 -14.23 -5.70
C PRO A 23 21.62 -14.85 -7.08
N HIS A 24 22.10 -14.18 -8.13
CA HIS A 24 21.97 -14.62 -9.52
C HIS A 24 20.53 -15.06 -9.90
N PRO A 25 19.53 -14.18 -9.73
CA PRO A 25 18.13 -14.54 -9.92
C PRO A 25 17.86 -14.96 -11.37
N SER A 26 16.97 -15.93 -11.55
CA SER A 26 16.56 -16.37 -12.88
C SER A 26 15.83 -15.26 -13.64
N LYS A 27 15.74 -15.38 -14.97
CA LYS A 27 14.95 -14.44 -15.81
C LYS A 27 13.50 -14.32 -15.34
N ALA A 28 12.91 -15.42 -14.86
CA ALA A 28 11.55 -15.42 -14.33
C ALA A 28 11.45 -14.60 -13.03
N ILE A 29 12.41 -14.74 -12.11
CA ILE A 29 12.44 -13.93 -10.87
C ILE A 29 12.64 -12.46 -11.19
N ILE A 30 13.52 -12.13 -12.13
CA ILE A 30 13.74 -10.75 -12.59
C ILE A 30 12.43 -10.16 -13.14
N ALA A 31 11.72 -10.88 -14.01
CA ALA A 31 10.45 -10.43 -14.56
C ALA A 31 9.37 -10.20 -13.47
N SER A 32 9.28 -11.10 -12.47
CA SER A 32 8.37 -10.93 -11.33
C SER A 32 8.69 -9.68 -10.51
N ILE A 33 9.97 -9.43 -10.24
CA ILE A 33 10.43 -8.23 -9.53
C ILE A 33 10.06 -6.97 -10.32
N GLU A 34 10.34 -6.95 -11.63
CA GLU A 34 10.07 -5.80 -12.49
C GLU A 34 8.57 -5.50 -12.58
N GLY A 35 7.74 -6.51 -12.75
CA GLY A 35 6.28 -6.36 -12.76
C GLY A 35 5.75 -5.81 -11.43
N ALA A 36 6.21 -6.33 -10.30
CA ALA A 36 5.78 -5.85 -8.99
C ALA A 36 6.28 -4.43 -8.70
N VAL A 37 7.50 -4.08 -9.09
CA VAL A 37 8.03 -2.72 -8.97
C VAL A 37 7.22 -1.74 -9.82
N GLU A 38 6.82 -2.12 -11.02
CA GLU A 38 5.96 -1.29 -11.86
C GLU A 38 4.57 -1.09 -11.24
N TRP A 39 4.02 -2.13 -10.62
CA TRP A 39 2.81 -2.02 -9.82
C TRP A 39 2.97 -1.04 -8.66
N PHE A 40 4.06 -1.10 -7.89
CA PHE A 40 4.31 -0.14 -6.79
C PHE A 40 4.42 1.31 -7.29
N LYS A 41 5.05 1.55 -8.46
CA LYS A 41 5.15 2.90 -9.02
C LYS A 41 3.80 3.45 -9.47
N THR A 42 2.97 2.62 -10.09
CA THR A 42 1.68 3.04 -10.67
C THR A 42 0.56 3.09 -9.63
N SER A 43 0.68 2.31 -8.54
CA SER A 43 -0.34 2.19 -7.50
C SER A 43 -0.15 3.16 -6.33
N LYS A 44 0.93 3.96 -6.32
CA LYS A 44 1.19 4.94 -5.28
C LYS A 44 0.06 5.97 -5.21
N ILE A 45 -0.29 6.35 -3.99
CA ILE A 45 -1.28 7.37 -3.69
C ILE A 45 -0.51 8.62 -3.26
N GLU A 46 -0.66 9.69 -4.04
CA GLU A 46 0.03 10.96 -3.83
C GLU A 46 -0.95 12.07 -3.49
N GLY A 47 -0.45 13.17 -2.93
CA GLY A 47 -1.26 14.37 -2.70
C GLY A 47 -2.18 14.32 -1.49
N ILE A 48 -2.09 13.28 -0.64
CA ILE A 48 -2.88 13.16 0.59
C ILE A 48 -2.02 12.72 1.78
N LYS A 49 -2.44 13.11 2.98
CA LYS A 49 -1.82 12.68 4.25
C LYS A 49 -2.87 12.40 5.32
N LYS A 50 -2.48 11.62 6.33
CA LYS A 50 -3.28 11.38 7.53
C LYS A 50 -3.27 12.62 8.42
N GLU A 51 -4.44 13.11 8.82
CA GLU A 51 -4.62 14.16 9.81
C GLU A 51 -5.40 13.61 11.00
N SER A 52 -4.81 13.68 12.19
CA SER A 52 -5.45 13.29 13.44
C SER A 52 -6.34 14.42 13.96
N PHE A 53 -7.50 14.07 14.52
CA PHE A 53 -8.41 15.02 15.17
C PHE A 53 -9.17 14.35 16.33
N THR A 54 -9.88 15.13 17.13
CA THR A 54 -10.84 14.63 18.12
C THR A 54 -12.24 14.72 17.54
N ASN A 55 -12.98 13.62 17.50
CA ASN A 55 -14.33 13.58 16.96
C ASN A 55 -15.38 14.13 17.94
N ASP A 56 -16.64 14.19 17.51
CA ASP A 56 -17.76 14.74 18.30
C ASP A 56 -18.06 13.94 19.58
N GLU A 57 -17.56 12.70 19.68
CA GLU A 57 -17.65 11.86 20.88
C GLU A 57 -16.45 12.05 21.83
N GLY A 58 -15.55 13.00 21.54
CA GLY A 58 -14.35 13.25 22.34
C GLY A 58 -13.24 12.20 22.16
N LYS A 59 -13.28 11.38 21.11
CA LYS A 59 -12.32 10.29 20.86
C LYS A 59 -11.31 10.67 19.77
N PRO A 60 -10.07 10.13 19.82
CA PRO A 60 -9.08 10.33 18.77
C PRO A 60 -9.50 9.62 17.48
N ASP A 61 -9.43 10.32 16.35
CA ASP A 61 -9.77 9.80 15.03
C ASP A 61 -8.81 10.37 13.98
N TYR A 62 -8.95 9.95 12.73
CA TYR A 62 -8.24 10.56 11.62
C TYR A 62 -9.06 10.63 10.33
N ARG A 63 -8.62 11.53 9.45
CA ARG A 63 -9.11 11.66 8.08
C ARG A 63 -7.93 11.82 7.13
N MET A 64 -8.18 11.58 5.84
CA MET A 64 -7.23 11.91 4.79
C MET A 64 -7.48 13.34 4.31
N VAL A 65 -6.44 14.16 4.25
CA VAL A 65 -6.50 15.55 3.77
C VAL A 65 -5.53 15.77 2.63
N SER A 66 -5.84 16.71 1.74
CA SER A 66 -4.95 17.11 0.65
C SER A 66 -3.61 17.64 1.18
N CYS A 67 -2.57 17.43 0.40
CA CYS A 67 -1.20 17.78 0.76
C CYS A 67 -0.34 17.98 -0.49
N THR A 68 0.48 19.03 -0.52
CA THR A 68 1.30 19.37 -1.69
C THR A 68 2.67 18.69 -1.67
N ASP A 69 3.24 18.44 -0.49
CA ASP A 69 4.57 17.86 -0.31
C ASP A 69 4.55 16.85 0.83
N CYS A 70 4.10 15.64 0.52
CA CYS A 70 4.12 14.51 1.46
C CYS A 70 4.61 13.24 0.77
N PRO A 71 5.17 12.31 1.55
CA PRO A 71 5.52 11.00 1.05
C PRO A 71 4.31 10.29 0.43
N PRO A 72 4.52 9.49 -0.63
CA PRO A 72 3.47 8.64 -1.18
C PRO A 72 3.02 7.60 -0.16
N LEU A 73 1.77 7.19 -0.30
CA LEU A 73 1.15 6.12 0.45
C LEU A 73 0.76 4.97 -0.49
N TRP A 74 0.50 3.81 0.07
CA TRP A 74 -0.18 2.71 -0.61
C TRP A 74 -1.36 2.26 0.23
N GLY A 75 -2.45 1.88 -0.44
CA GLY A 75 -3.55 1.18 0.22
C GLY A 75 -3.10 -0.21 0.66
N ARG A 76 -3.70 -0.74 1.72
CA ARG A 76 -3.46 -2.13 2.08
C ARG A 76 -4.03 -3.09 1.04
N PHE A 77 -5.17 -2.74 0.45
CA PHE A 77 -5.87 -3.57 -0.53
C PHE A 77 -6.23 -2.78 -1.77
N TYR A 78 -6.02 -3.42 -2.92
CA TYR A 78 -6.43 -2.96 -4.23
C TYR A 78 -7.31 -4.03 -4.88
N THR A 79 -8.32 -3.62 -5.62
CA THR A 79 -9.19 -4.51 -6.40
C THR A 79 -8.37 -5.31 -7.42
N LEU A 80 -8.82 -6.52 -7.74
CA LEU A 80 -8.15 -7.39 -8.72
C LEU A 80 -8.47 -6.96 -10.16
N GLU A 81 -9.61 -6.28 -10.34
CA GLU A 81 -10.18 -5.95 -11.64
C GLU A 81 -9.55 -4.68 -12.24
N ASP A 82 -9.45 -3.62 -11.43
CA ASP A 82 -9.07 -2.28 -11.89
C ASP A 82 -8.00 -1.59 -11.03
N ASN A 83 -7.41 -2.32 -10.07
CA ASN A 83 -6.32 -1.83 -9.23
C ASN A 83 -6.68 -0.54 -8.45
N ARG A 84 -7.92 -0.45 -7.99
CA ARG A 84 -8.43 0.66 -7.19
C ARG A 84 -8.22 0.37 -5.70
N PRO A 85 -7.62 1.29 -4.91
CA PRO A 85 -7.56 1.17 -3.46
C PRO A 85 -8.97 1.07 -2.86
N PHE A 86 -9.16 0.17 -1.90
CA PHE A 86 -10.43 0.05 -1.20
C PHE A 86 -10.24 -0.23 0.29
N PHE A 87 -11.32 -0.01 1.05
CA PHE A 87 -11.46 -0.30 2.47
C PHE A 87 -12.61 -1.28 2.67
N SER A 88 -12.69 -1.90 3.83
CA SER A 88 -13.81 -2.75 4.21
C SER A 88 -14.09 -2.61 5.69
N ASP A 89 -15.32 -2.91 6.09
CA ASP A 89 -15.67 -3.01 7.49
C ASP A 89 -16.04 -4.46 7.85
N ARG A 90 -16.52 -4.68 9.07
CA ARG A 90 -17.02 -5.95 9.57
C ARG A 90 -18.15 -6.52 8.73
N ASP A 91 -18.87 -5.67 8.00
CA ASP A 91 -19.91 -6.03 7.03
C ASP A 91 -19.37 -6.70 5.75
N GLY A 92 -18.06 -6.60 5.47
CA GLY A 92 -17.43 -7.16 4.27
C GLY A 92 -17.76 -6.43 2.97
N VAL A 93 -18.22 -5.18 3.06
CA VAL A 93 -18.55 -4.35 1.89
C VAL A 93 -17.35 -3.48 1.52
N LYS A 94 -16.95 -3.51 0.24
CA LYS A 94 -15.94 -2.59 -0.28
C LYS A 94 -16.44 -1.14 -0.16
N LYS A 95 -15.63 -0.30 0.49
CA LYS A 95 -15.78 1.15 0.57
C LYS A 95 -14.59 1.82 -0.11
N TYR A 96 -14.77 3.04 -0.59
CA TYR A 96 -13.71 3.75 -1.34
C TYR A 96 -13.26 5.05 -0.68
N ASN A 97 -13.86 5.39 0.46
CA ASN A 97 -13.36 6.42 1.35
C ASN A 97 -13.20 5.83 2.76
N ILE A 98 -12.08 6.14 3.42
CA ILE A 98 -11.80 5.69 4.79
C ILE A 98 -12.83 6.22 5.79
N SER A 99 -13.48 7.36 5.48
CA SER A 99 -14.54 7.92 6.30
C SER A 99 -15.84 7.10 6.24
N ASP A 100 -16.00 6.21 5.25
CA ASP A 100 -17.20 5.39 5.07
C ASP A 100 -17.19 4.08 5.90
N ILE A 101 -16.06 3.74 6.53
CA ILE A 101 -15.96 2.60 7.44
C ILE A 101 -16.15 3.05 8.89
N GLY A 102 -16.56 2.13 9.76
CA GLY A 102 -16.80 2.37 11.17
C GLY A 102 -15.54 2.75 11.93
N TYR A 103 -15.73 3.53 13.00
CA TYR A 103 -14.65 4.07 13.84
C TYR A 103 -13.65 3.00 14.29
N GLU A 104 -14.13 1.82 14.70
CA GLU A 104 -13.30 0.73 15.24
C GLU A 104 -12.37 0.12 14.18
N ARG A 105 -12.84 -0.05 12.94
CA ARG A 105 -11.99 -0.54 11.84
C ARG A 105 -11.12 0.56 11.25
N ARG A 106 -11.62 1.79 11.15
CA ARG A 106 -10.83 2.94 10.71
C ARG A 106 -9.57 3.10 11.56
N ASN A 107 -9.74 3.09 12.88
CA ASN A 107 -8.67 3.42 13.83
C ASN A 107 -7.90 2.20 14.35
N GLY A 108 -8.52 1.02 14.38
CA GLY A 108 -7.90 -0.21 14.91
C GLY A 108 -7.12 -1.04 13.88
N TYR A 109 -7.05 -0.61 12.62
CA TYR A 109 -6.40 -1.35 11.55
C TYR A 109 -5.68 -0.40 10.57
N SER A 110 -4.49 -0.80 10.10
CA SER A 110 -3.72 0.01 9.16
C SER A 110 -4.22 -0.22 7.74
N TRP A 111 -4.86 0.81 7.16
CA TRP A 111 -5.40 0.78 5.80
C TRP A 111 -4.47 1.42 4.76
N TYR A 112 -3.53 2.23 5.23
CA TYR A 112 -2.48 2.84 4.43
C TYR A 112 -1.11 2.47 5.00
N ASN A 113 -0.10 2.39 4.14
CA ASN A 113 1.30 2.25 4.53
C ASN A 113 2.20 3.09 3.61
N ASN A 114 3.51 3.10 3.88
CA ASN A 114 4.51 3.76 3.04
C ASN A 114 5.61 2.79 2.57
N ASP A 115 5.39 1.49 2.71
CA ASP A 115 6.42 0.45 2.55
C ASP A 115 6.88 0.28 1.10
N GLY A 116 6.03 0.61 0.13
CA GLY A 116 6.41 0.70 -1.29
C GLY A 116 7.64 1.59 -1.53
N THR A 117 7.87 2.60 -0.69
CA THR A 117 9.10 3.43 -0.74
C THR A 117 10.36 2.60 -0.54
N LYS A 118 10.34 1.61 0.37
CA LYS A 118 11.48 0.73 0.64
C LYS A 118 11.76 -0.16 -0.57
N VAL A 119 10.72 -0.71 -1.19
CA VAL A 119 10.81 -1.52 -2.41
C VAL A 119 11.46 -0.73 -3.53
N LEU A 120 10.95 0.48 -3.82
CA LEU A 120 11.48 1.32 -4.91
C LEU A 120 12.94 1.73 -4.66
N LYS A 121 13.31 1.99 -3.41
CA LYS A 121 14.70 2.31 -3.04
C LYS A 121 15.61 1.11 -3.21
N GLN A 122 15.20 -0.07 -2.76
CA GLN A 122 16.00 -1.29 -2.87
C GLN A 122 16.15 -1.73 -4.33
N TYR A 123 15.09 -1.60 -5.14
CA TYR A 123 15.14 -1.91 -6.57
C TYR A 123 16.23 -1.15 -7.31
N LYS A 124 16.39 0.16 -7.04
CA LYS A 124 17.46 0.98 -7.67
C LYS A 124 18.85 0.38 -7.40
N LYS A 125 19.12 -0.03 -6.16
CA LYS A 125 20.39 -0.66 -5.79
C LYS A 125 20.57 -2.03 -6.44
N TRP A 126 19.52 -2.86 -6.39
CA TRP A 126 19.51 -4.20 -6.96
C TRP A 126 19.76 -4.18 -8.47
N LYS A 127 19.10 -3.27 -9.21
CA LYS A 127 19.27 -3.14 -10.66
C LYS A 127 20.70 -2.73 -11.03
N MET A 128 21.32 -1.83 -10.26
CA MET A 128 22.73 -1.45 -10.47
C MET A 128 23.69 -2.61 -10.23
N ALA A 129 23.40 -3.49 -9.26
CA ALA A 129 24.23 -4.66 -8.96
C ALA A 129 24.12 -5.75 -10.03
N LEU A 130 22.94 -5.92 -10.65
CA LEU A 130 22.75 -6.87 -11.76
C LEU A 130 23.46 -6.49 -13.06
N SER A 131 23.69 -5.20 -13.28
CA SER A 131 24.37 -4.71 -14.49
C SER A 131 25.90 -4.75 -14.39
N LYS A 132 26.44 -5.25 -13.28
CA LYS A 132 27.88 -5.47 -13.07
C LYS A 132 28.20 -6.94 -13.23
#